data_AF-A0A970PT27-F1
#
_entry.id   AF-A0A970PT27-F1
#
_cell.length_a   1.000
_cell.length_b   1.000
_cell.length_c   1.000
_cell.angle_alpha   90.00
_cell.angle_beta   90.00
_cell.angle_gamma   90.00
#
_symmetry.space_group_name_H-M   'P 1'
#
loop_
_entity.id
_entity.type
_entity.pdbx_description
1 polymer ?
#
loop_
_entity_poly.entity_id
_entity_poly.type
_entity_poly.pdbx_seq_one_letter_code
_entity_poly.pdbx_strand_id
1 'polypeptide(L)'
;MYRRVSRNNNTSFTPPRRNSRAVSGVLIALLLVAVFAVSILYAGASAFRSDAQNQFERYVLSAVVDAIEQVNRLTSGVQSDSASKLAQVRQNVFLMDRLNNINIFLLGERGRLVPQEALTVLYEDLDTYEKLLQTATSPTLEIRTTLLTHLTALHELIRE
;
A
#
# COMPACT_ATOMS: atom_id res chain seq x y z
N MET A 1 34.76 22.55 80.48
CA MET A 1 34.02 23.46 79.57
C MET A 1 34.18 22.95 78.14
N TYR A 2 33.14 22.36 77.55
CA TYR A 2 33.18 21.85 76.16
C TYR A 2 32.62 22.91 75.20
N ARG A 3 33.46 23.41 74.29
CA ARG A 3 33.08 24.38 73.25
C ARG A 3 32.63 23.61 72.01
N ARG A 4 31.33 23.60 71.71
CA ARG A 4 30.80 23.03 70.45
C ARG A 4 31.28 23.89 69.28
N VAL A 5 32.01 23.28 68.35
CA VAL A 5 32.32 23.86 67.05
C VAL A 5 31.08 23.73 66.17
N SER A 6 30.42 24.85 65.88
CA SER A 6 29.31 24.90 64.93
C SER A 6 29.88 24.75 63.52
N ARG A 7 29.61 23.61 62.89
CA ARG A 7 30.01 23.31 61.51
C ARG A 7 28.99 23.96 60.58
N ASN A 8 29.30 25.16 60.09
CA ASN A 8 28.43 25.87 59.15
C ASN A 8 28.63 25.30 57.73
N ASN A 9 27.88 24.25 57.39
CA ASN A 9 27.84 23.71 56.03
C ASN A 9 26.89 24.58 55.18
N ASN A 10 27.37 25.75 54.77
CA ASN A 10 26.69 26.57 53.77
C ASN A 10 26.96 26.00 52.37
N THR A 11 26.35 24.85 52.04
CA THR A 11 26.23 24.38 50.65
C THR A 11 24.90 24.85 50.07
N SER A 12 24.66 26.16 50.07
CA SER A 12 23.59 26.74 49.27
C SER A 12 24.15 27.01 47.88
N PHE A 13 24.13 26.00 47.01
CA PHE A 13 24.22 26.26 45.58
C PHE A 13 22.90 26.91 45.16
N THR A 14 22.77 28.22 45.35
CA THR A 14 21.69 29.01 44.76
C THR A 14 22.00 29.16 43.27
N PRO A 15 21.30 28.45 42.36
CA PRO A 15 21.46 28.74 40.95
C PRO A 15 21.02 30.19 40.71
N PRO A 16 21.74 30.96 39.88
CA PRO A 16 21.35 32.33 39.56
C PRO A 16 19.96 32.30 38.91
N ARG A 17 18.94 32.70 39.68
CA ARG A 17 17.50 32.68 39.32
C ARG A 17 17.16 33.48 38.05
N ARG A 18 18.10 34.29 37.54
CA ARG A 18 17.94 35.05 36.30
C ARG A 18 18.27 34.22 35.05
N ASN A 19 19.22 33.29 35.15
CA ASN A 19 19.62 32.46 34.01
C ASN A 19 18.70 31.26 33.82
N SER A 20 18.09 30.73 34.90
CA SER A 20 17.15 29.61 34.78
C SER A 20 15.89 29.96 33.99
N ARG A 21 15.40 31.21 34.09
CA ARG A 21 14.25 31.71 33.32
C ARG A 21 14.56 31.93 31.84
N ALA A 22 15.76 32.42 31.54
CA ALA A 22 16.23 32.58 30.17
C ALA A 22 16.46 31.21 29.51
N VAL A 23 17.10 30.28 30.22
CA VAL A 23 17.33 28.91 29.75
C VAL A 23 16.00 28.17 29.54
N SER A 24 15.02 28.32 30.44
CA SER A 24 13.69 27.74 30.24
C SER A 24 12.97 28.36 29.04
N GLY A 25 13.09 29.67 28.82
CA GLY A 25 12.51 30.33 27.65
C GLY A 25 13.10 29.84 26.33
N VAL A 26 14.44 29.69 26.27
CA VAL A 26 15.14 29.16 25.10
C VAL A 26 14.74 27.70 24.83
N LEU A 27 14.63 26.86 25.87
CA LEU A 27 14.19 25.47 25.73
C LEU A 27 12.75 25.37 25.21
N ILE A 28 11.83 26.19 25.71
CA ILE A 28 10.44 26.23 25.23
C ILE A 28 10.39 26.69 23.77
N ALA A 29 11.14 27.73 23.42
CA ALA A 29 11.22 28.20 22.03
C ALA A 29 11.78 27.12 21.09
N LEU A 30 12.85 26.43 21.49
CA LEU A 30 13.41 25.30 20.72
C LEU A 30 12.39 24.16 20.57
N LEU A 31 11.66 23.82 21.63
CA LEU A 31 10.63 22.79 21.59
C LEU A 31 9.49 23.19 20.65
N LEU A 32 9.04 24.44 20.69
CA LEU A 32 8.01 24.95 19.78
C LEU A 32 8.47 24.88 18.32
N VAL A 33 9.70 25.28 18.01
CA VAL A 33 10.28 25.17 16.67
C VAL A 33 10.35 23.71 16.23
N ALA A 34 10.80 22.80 17.11
CA ALA A 34 10.86 21.38 16.81
C ALA A 34 9.48 20.77 16.55
N VAL A 35 8.47 21.09 17.36
CA VAL A 35 7.09 20.63 17.17
C VAL A 35 6.51 21.15 15.86
N PHE A 36 6.73 22.43 15.53
CA PHE A 36 6.28 23.01 14.25
C PHE A 36 6.94 22.33 13.06
N ALA A 37 8.26 22.14 13.10
CA ALA A 37 9.01 21.46 12.03
C ALA A 37 8.51 20.02 11.83
N VAL A 38 8.34 19.27 12.91
CA VAL A 38 7.81 17.89 12.86
C VAL A 38 6.39 17.88 12.30
N SER A 39 5.53 18.83 12.70
CA SER A 39 4.15 18.91 12.24
C SER A 39 4.05 19.10 10.72
N ILE A 40 4.87 20.00 10.16
CA ILE A 40 4.92 20.26 8.71
C ILE A 40 5.42 19.03 7.95
N LEU A 41 6.51 18.40 8.43
CA LEU A 41 7.07 17.21 7.81
C LEU A 41 6.09 16.03 7.85
N TYR A 42 5.40 15.84 8.98
CA TYR A 42 4.44 14.75 9.14
C TYR A 42 3.18 14.98 8.29
N ALA A 43 2.70 16.22 8.18
CA ALA A 43 1.58 16.57 7.30
C ALA A 43 1.90 16.34 5.82
N GLY A 44 3.12 16.68 5.38
CA GLY A 44 3.59 16.39 4.03
C GLY A 44 3.69 14.88 3.76
N ALA A 45 4.22 14.12 4.72
CA ALA A 45 4.32 12.66 4.61
C ALA A 45 2.95 11.96 4.61
N SER A 46 1.96 12.47 5.36
CA SER A 46 0.60 11.91 5.36
C SER A 46 -0.14 12.20 4.06
N ALA A 47 -0.02 13.42 3.51
CA ALA A 47 -0.63 13.76 2.23
C ALA A 47 -0.06 12.90 1.09
N PHE A 48 1.27 12.72 1.05
CA PHE A 48 1.92 11.87 0.06
C PHE A 48 1.42 10.40 0.12
N ARG A 49 1.21 9.86 1.32
CA ARG A 49 0.67 8.49 1.49
C ARG A 49 -0.75 8.36 0.93
N SER A 50 -1.61 9.35 1.18
CA SER A 50 -2.98 9.36 0.66
C SER A 50 -3.01 9.47 -0.87
N ASP A 51 -2.19 10.35 -1.44
CA ASP A 51 -2.12 10.54 -2.89
C ASP A 51 -1.54 9.32 -3.60
N ALA A 52 -0.52 8.69 -3.01
CA ALA A 52 0.04 7.45 -3.52
C ALA A 52 -0.98 6.32 -3.50
N GLN A 53 -1.73 6.16 -2.40
CA GLN A 53 -2.77 5.14 -2.27
C GLN A 53 -3.85 5.29 -3.35
N ASN A 54 -4.37 6.52 -3.54
CA ASN A 54 -5.36 6.82 -4.57
C ASN A 54 -4.83 6.52 -5.98
N GLN A 55 -3.54 6.74 -6.24
CA GLN A 55 -2.93 6.42 -7.53
C GLN A 55 -2.80 4.91 -7.73
N PHE A 56 -2.34 4.15 -6.73
CA PHE A 56 -2.25 2.69 -6.81
C PHE A 56 -3.61 2.06 -7.07
N GLU A 57 -4.65 2.50 -6.36
CA GLU A 57 -6.03 2.03 -6.57
C GLU A 57 -6.48 2.27 -8.02
N ARG A 58 -6.27 3.47 -8.56
CA ARG A 58 -6.59 3.78 -9.97
C ARG A 58 -5.82 2.91 -10.96
N TYR A 59 -4.54 2.64 -10.70
CA TYR A 59 -3.74 1.77 -11.57
C TYR A 59 -4.19 0.32 -11.52
N VAL A 60 -4.56 -0.19 -10.34
CA VAL A 60 -5.14 -1.54 -10.20
C VAL A 60 -6.49 -1.62 -10.91
N LEU A 61 -7.38 -0.64 -10.70
CA LEU A 61 -8.67 -0.58 -11.39
C LEU A 61 -8.50 -0.55 -12.92
N SER A 62 -7.56 0.26 -13.42
CA SER A 62 -7.23 0.28 -14.85
C SER A 62 -6.77 -1.09 -15.33
N ALA A 63 -5.85 -1.75 -14.61
CA ALA A 63 -5.38 -3.08 -14.98
C ALA A 63 -6.52 -4.11 -15.01
N VAL A 64 -7.49 -4.01 -14.09
CA VAL A 64 -8.67 -4.90 -14.05
C VAL A 64 -9.55 -4.66 -15.26
N VAL A 65 -9.87 -3.40 -15.58
CA VAL A 65 -10.66 -3.04 -16.77
C VAL A 65 -9.96 -3.51 -18.05
N ASP A 66 -8.65 -3.30 -18.17
CA ASP A 66 -7.87 -3.73 -19.32
C ASP A 66 -7.87 -5.27 -19.43
N ALA A 67 -7.77 -5.98 -18.30
CA ALA A 67 -7.92 -7.45 -18.28
C ALA A 67 -9.30 -7.88 -18.77
N ILE A 68 -10.38 -7.26 -18.28
CA ILE A 68 -11.76 -7.55 -18.71
C ILE A 68 -11.90 -7.34 -20.23
N GLU A 69 -11.35 -6.25 -20.78
CA GLU A 69 -11.39 -6.00 -22.22
C GLU A 69 -10.68 -7.12 -22.99
N GLN A 70 -9.47 -7.52 -22.58
CA GLN A 70 -8.75 -8.59 -23.27
C GLN A 70 -9.47 -9.93 -23.18
N VAL A 71 -10.15 -10.23 -22.07
CA VAL A 71 -10.94 -11.46 -21.90
C VAL A 71 -12.20 -11.44 -22.77
N ASN A 72 -12.87 -10.30 -22.89
CA ASN A 72 -14.00 -10.15 -23.82
C ASN A 72 -13.58 -10.37 -25.28
N ARG A 73 -12.32 -10.11 -25.60
CA ARG A 73 -11.71 -10.36 -26.92
C ARG A 73 -11.21 -11.79 -27.09
N LEU A 74 -11.21 -12.62 -26.05
CA LEU A 74 -10.95 -14.05 -26.17
C LEU A 74 -12.12 -14.72 -26.90
N THR A 75 -11.81 -15.33 -28.04
CA THR A 75 -12.81 -16.08 -28.81
C THR A 75 -13.07 -17.43 -28.15
N SER A 76 -14.26 -17.99 -28.39
CA SER A 76 -14.66 -19.31 -27.86
C SER A 76 -13.97 -20.49 -28.56
N GLY A 77 -12.91 -20.23 -29.34
CA GLY A 77 -12.15 -21.22 -30.09
C GLY A 77 -10.65 -20.99 -29.99
N VAL A 78 -9.90 -22.01 -30.42
CA VAL A 78 -8.43 -21.99 -30.49
C VAL A 78 -8.02 -21.22 -31.75
N GLN A 79 -8.10 -19.89 -31.70
CA GLN A 79 -7.57 -19.03 -32.75
C GLN A 79 -6.13 -18.63 -32.42
N SER A 80 -5.32 -18.35 -33.45
CA SER A 80 -3.90 -17.98 -33.27
C SER A 80 -3.68 -16.76 -32.36
N ASP A 81 -4.67 -15.86 -32.23
CA ASP A 81 -4.56 -14.68 -31.35
C ASP A 81 -4.98 -14.96 -29.89
N SER A 82 -5.69 -16.07 -29.61
CA SER A 82 -6.18 -16.38 -28.26
C SER A 82 -5.05 -16.54 -27.23
N ALA A 83 -3.89 -17.08 -27.65
CA ALA A 83 -2.71 -17.21 -26.79
C ALA A 83 -2.08 -15.84 -26.45
N SER A 84 -1.98 -14.96 -27.45
CA SER A 84 -1.48 -13.58 -27.29
C SER A 84 -2.37 -12.78 -26.36
N LYS A 85 -3.70 -12.87 -26.55
CA LYS A 85 -4.69 -12.23 -25.69
C LYS A 85 -4.63 -12.75 -24.25
N LEU A 86 -4.53 -14.07 -24.06
CA LEU A 86 -4.40 -14.65 -22.73
C LEU A 86 -3.11 -14.18 -22.02
N ALA A 87 -2.00 -14.04 -22.75
CA ALA A 87 -0.77 -13.48 -22.21
C ALA A 87 -0.94 -12.02 -21.76
N GLN A 88 -1.72 -11.21 -22.48
CA GLN A 88 -2.06 -9.84 -22.08
C GLN A 88 -2.90 -9.82 -20.79
N VAL A 89 -3.88 -10.72 -20.66
CA VAL A 89 -4.65 -10.86 -19.41
C VAL A 89 -3.74 -11.23 -18.25
N ARG A 90 -2.87 -12.23 -18.42
CA ARG A 90 -1.89 -12.63 -17.41
C ARG A 90 -0.95 -11.50 -17.01
N GLN A 91 -0.51 -10.70 -17.97
CA GLN A 91 0.32 -9.52 -17.71
C GLN A 91 -0.42 -8.49 -16.86
N ASN A 92 -1.70 -8.25 -17.12
CA ASN A 92 -2.51 -7.35 -16.31
C ASN A 92 -2.73 -7.90 -14.88
N VAL A 93 -3.00 -9.20 -14.72
CA VAL A 93 -3.11 -9.83 -13.38
C VAL A 93 -1.78 -9.74 -12.61
N PHE A 94 -0.65 -9.94 -13.29
CA PHE A 94 0.67 -9.73 -12.70
C PHE A 94 0.92 -8.29 -12.30
N LEU A 95 0.46 -7.32 -13.10
CA LEU A 95 0.55 -5.91 -12.75
C LEU A 95 -0.27 -5.61 -11.48
N MET A 96 -1.49 -6.16 -11.36
CA MET A 96 -2.31 -6.03 -10.16
C MET A 96 -1.57 -6.56 -8.92
N ASP A 97 -1.02 -7.78 -8.99
CA ASP A 97 -0.26 -8.37 -7.88
C ASP A 97 0.98 -7.53 -7.53
N ARG A 98 1.70 -7.02 -8.54
CA ARG A 98 2.87 -6.18 -8.29
C ARG A 98 2.50 -4.87 -7.61
N LEU A 99 1.45 -4.19 -8.06
CA LEU A 99 0.96 -2.96 -7.45
C LEU A 99 0.47 -3.20 -6.02
N ASN A 100 -0.23 -4.32 -5.80
CA ASN A 100 -0.69 -4.74 -4.48
C ASN A 100 0.49 -4.95 -3.52
N ASN A 101 1.52 -5.69 -3.95
CA ASN A 101 2.73 -5.92 -3.15
C ASN A 101 3.50 -4.63 -2.84
N ILE A 102 3.59 -3.70 -3.81
CA ILE A 102 4.21 -2.39 -3.57
C ILE A 102 3.41 -1.61 -2.53
N ASN A 103 2.08 -1.60 -2.64
CA ASN A 103 1.24 -0.85 -1.71
C ASN A 103 1.27 -1.45 -0.29
N ILE A 104 1.29 -2.78 -0.17
CA ILE A 104 1.49 -3.49 1.11
C ILE A 104 2.87 -3.17 1.70
N PHE A 105 3.91 -3.12 0.88
CA PHE A 105 5.25 -2.75 1.35
C PHE A 105 5.28 -1.32 1.92
N LEU A 106 4.52 -0.39 1.33
CA LEU A 106 4.49 1.02 1.74
C LEU A 106 3.57 1.31 2.95
N LEU A 107 2.41 0.67 3.01
CA LEU A 107 1.35 0.96 4.00
C LEU A 107 1.09 -0.18 4.99
N GLY A 108 1.82 -1.30 4.86
CA GLY A 108 1.54 -2.55 5.55
C GLY A 108 0.27 -3.21 5.02
N GLU A 109 -0.29 -4.13 5.80
CA GLU A 109 -1.49 -4.91 5.41
C GLU A 109 -2.71 -4.04 5.08
N ARG A 110 -2.77 -2.81 5.61
CA ARG A 110 -3.82 -1.82 5.30
C ARG A 110 -3.75 -1.29 3.86
N GLY A 111 -2.62 -1.47 3.18
CA GLY A 111 -2.44 -1.12 1.78
C GLY A 111 -2.85 -2.23 0.82
N ARG A 112 -3.45 -3.33 1.28
CA ARG A 112 -3.94 -4.37 0.39
C ARG A 112 -5.10 -3.81 -0.44
N LEU A 113 -4.92 -3.79 -1.76
CA LEU A 113 -5.92 -3.38 -2.73
C LEU A 113 -6.66 -4.59 -3.31
N VAL A 114 -5.93 -5.71 -3.47
CA VAL A 114 -6.47 -6.94 -4.05
C VAL A 114 -6.32 -8.07 -3.03
N PRO A 115 -7.42 -8.79 -2.70
CA PRO A 115 -7.35 -10.01 -1.89
C PRO A 115 -6.44 -11.05 -2.53
N GLN A 116 -5.65 -11.76 -1.71
CA GLN A 116 -4.71 -12.77 -2.24
C GLN A 116 -5.46 -13.96 -2.85
N GLU A 117 -6.62 -14.27 -2.30
CA GLU A 117 -7.53 -15.32 -2.75
C GLU A 117 -8.01 -15.00 -4.18
N ALA A 118 -8.35 -13.73 -4.46
CA ALA A 118 -8.78 -13.29 -5.77
C ALA A 118 -7.67 -13.45 -6.83
N LEU A 119 -6.42 -13.07 -6.50
CA LEU A 119 -5.27 -13.27 -7.41
C LEU A 119 -5.01 -14.76 -7.68
N THR A 120 -5.09 -15.59 -6.64
CA THR A 120 -4.87 -17.03 -6.76
C THR A 120 -5.90 -17.65 -7.71
N VAL A 121 -7.18 -17.33 -7.52
CA VAL A 121 -8.28 -17.79 -8.39
C VAL A 121 -8.07 -17.32 -9.83
N LEU A 122 -7.68 -16.06 -10.05
CA LEU A 122 -7.40 -15.55 -11.40
C LEU A 122 -6.25 -16.28 -12.09
N TYR A 123 -5.18 -16.62 -11.37
CA TYR A 123 -4.08 -17.41 -11.93
C TYR A 123 -4.52 -18.85 -12.24
N GLU A 124 -5.32 -19.48 -11.38
CA GLU A 124 -5.89 -20.80 -11.63
C GLU A 124 -6.78 -20.82 -12.88
N ASP A 125 -7.62 -19.80 -13.07
CA ASP A 125 -8.45 -19.66 -14.26
C ASP A 125 -7.60 -19.49 -15.53
N LEU A 126 -6.57 -18.65 -15.47
CA LEU A 126 -5.64 -18.43 -16.60
C LEU A 126 -4.91 -19.70 -17.00
N ASP A 127 -4.41 -20.46 -16.02
CA ASP A 127 -3.70 -21.71 -16.26
C ASP A 127 -4.64 -22.80 -16.79
N THR A 128 -5.89 -22.82 -16.31
CA THR A 128 -6.94 -23.69 -16.84
C THR A 128 -7.27 -23.33 -18.29
N TYR A 129 -7.43 -22.05 -18.59
CA TYR A 129 -7.66 -21.57 -19.95
C TYR A 129 -6.51 -21.96 -20.87
N GLU A 130 -5.25 -21.77 -20.44
CA GLU A 130 -4.07 -22.12 -21.23
C GLU A 130 -4.02 -23.63 -21.54
N LYS A 131 -4.30 -24.48 -20.55
CA LYS A 131 -4.39 -25.94 -20.76
C LYS A 131 -5.47 -26.30 -21.79
N LEU A 132 -6.64 -25.67 -21.72
CA LEU A 132 -7.71 -25.91 -22.69
C LEU A 132 -7.31 -25.45 -24.09
N LEU A 133 -6.61 -24.32 -24.19
CA LEU A 133 -6.11 -23.78 -25.46
C LEU A 133 -5.05 -24.72 -26.09
N GLN A 134 -4.12 -25.23 -25.28
CA GLN A 134 -3.04 -26.11 -25.74
C GLN A 134 -3.56 -27.49 -26.15
N THR A 135 -4.55 -28.03 -25.44
CA THR A 135 -5.07 -29.37 -25.70
C THR A 135 -6.17 -29.39 -26.76
N ALA A 136 -6.77 -28.24 -27.08
CA ALA A 136 -7.89 -28.09 -28.02
C ALA A 136 -9.08 -29.02 -27.74
N THR A 137 -9.19 -29.53 -26.51
CA THR A 137 -10.09 -30.65 -26.17
C THR A 137 -11.48 -30.21 -25.73
N SER A 138 -11.69 -28.94 -25.39
CA SER A 138 -12.98 -28.46 -24.89
C SER A 138 -13.24 -26.99 -25.27
N PRO A 139 -14.52 -26.58 -25.35
CA PRO A 139 -14.87 -25.19 -25.60
C PRO A 139 -14.29 -24.28 -24.51
N THR A 140 -13.57 -23.22 -24.89
CA THR A 140 -13.00 -22.24 -23.94
C THR A 140 -14.06 -21.26 -23.38
N LEU A 141 -15.32 -21.44 -23.76
CA LEU A 141 -16.42 -20.53 -23.43
C LEU A 141 -16.73 -20.48 -21.92
N GLU A 142 -16.74 -21.63 -21.26
CA GLU A 142 -17.05 -21.72 -19.82
C GLU A 142 -15.97 -21.00 -19.02
N ILE A 143 -14.70 -21.35 -19.24
CA ILE A 143 -13.58 -20.74 -18.52
C ILE A 143 -13.45 -19.23 -18.80
N ARG A 144 -13.76 -18.77 -20.03
CA ARG A 144 -13.82 -17.34 -20.34
C ARG A 144 -14.88 -16.63 -19.50
N THR A 145 -16.05 -17.25 -19.38
CA THR A 145 -17.16 -16.70 -18.58
C THR A 145 -16.79 -16.64 -17.11
N THR A 146 -16.19 -17.70 -16.55
CA THR A 146 -15.70 -17.74 -15.17
C THR A 146 -14.68 -16.62 -14.91
N LEU A 147 -13.71 -16.47 -15.80
CA LEU A 147 -12.65 -15.47 -15.66
C LEU A 147 -13.23 -14.04 -15.76
N LEU A 148 -14.21 -13.79 -16.64
CA LEU A 148 -14.96 -12.53 -16.66
C LEU A 148 -15.71 -12.28 -15.35
N THR A 149 -16.38 -13.30 -14.80
CA THR A 149 -17.10 -13.18 -13.54
C THR A 149 -16.15 -12.82 -12.40
N HIS A 150 -15.01 -13.49 -12.27
CA HIS A 150 -14.04 -13.20 -11.22
C HIS A 150 -13.40 -11.82 -11.37
N LEU A 151 -13.03 -11.41 -12.59
CA LEU A 151 -12.52 -10.06 -12.83
C LEU A 151 -13.57 -8.97 -12.56
N THR A 152 -14.83 -9.21 -12.91
CA THR A 152 -15.92 -8.25 -12.66
C THR A 152 -16.22 -8.15 -11.17
N ALA A 153 -16.23 -9.27 -10.46
CA ALA A 153 -16.37 -9.29 -9.00
C ALA A 153 -15.20 -8.56 -8.33
N LEU A 154 -13.98 -8.74 -8.83
CA LEU A 154 -12.81 -8.01 -8.33
C LEU A 154 -12.91 -6.50 -8.60
N HIS A 155 -13.39 -6.10 -9.79
CA HIS A 155 -13.61 -4.70 -10.12
C HIS A 155 -14.59 -4.03 -9.15
N GLU A 156 -15.68 -4.71 -8.80
CA GLU A 156 -16.65 -4.18 -7.83
C GLU A 156 -16.04 -4.08 -6.43
N LEU A 157 -15.31 -5.11 -6.00
CA LEU A 157 -14.66 -5.14 -4.68
C LEU A 157 -13.65 -4.00 -4.48
N ILE A 158 -12.90 -3.61 -5.51
CA ILE A 158 -11.90 -2.53 -5.41
C ILE A 158 -12.58 -1.15 -5.45
N ARG A 159 -13.77 -1.04 -6.04
CA ARG A 159 -14.49 0.21 -6.18
C ARG A 159 -15.24 0.61 -4.90
N GLU A 160 -15.63 -0.35 -4.07
CA GLU A 160 -16.31 -0.16 -2.78
C GLU A 160 -15.40 0.40 -1.69
#